data_AF-A0A504JKT3-F1
#
_entry.id   AF-A0A504JKT3-F1
#
_cell.length_a   1.000
_cell.length_b   1.000
_cell.length_c   1.000
_cell.angle_alpha   90.00
_cell.angle_beta   90.00
_cell.angle_gamma   90.00
#
_symmetry.space_group_name_H-M   'P 1'
#
loop_
_entity.id
_entity.type
_entity.pdbx_description
1 polymer ?
#
loop_
_entity_poly.entity_id
_entity_poly.type
_entity_poly.pdbx_seq_one_letter_code
_entity_poly.pdbx_strand_id
1 'polypeptide(L)'
;MKKLIEKDLFGIIAMAILLIPQIAHTLYVFEANSHYDHPWFSWCYAIGVDLAILIFTVKGWLRTAFIYLFATLAHNLVYQFMPEGVVSSVLLSIVQSATLFSFCHLFFKKKKVDQKTEEVGVQLSEEALKIHRAIEAGVRFKPQPYVCPECNEPFSNSKQLNGHISAHKSRKEWEPERYGAWELENDQRIQLL
;
A
#
# COMPACT_ATOMS: atom_id res chain seq x y z
N MET A 1 -8.39 20.13 1.55
CA MET A 1 -9.26 19.09 0.96
C MET A 1 -9.74 19.44 -0.45
N LYS A 2 -10.48 20.53 -0.69
CA LYS A 2 -10.91 20.93 -2.06
C LYS A 2 -9.78 21.02 -3.11
N LYS A 3 -8.66 21.69 -2.79
CA LYS A 3 -7.49 21.80 -3.68
C LYS A 3 -6.74 20.48 -3.96
N LEU A 4 -6.90 19.45 -3.11
CA LEU A 4 -6.31 18.13 -3.34
C LEU A 4 -7.20 17.35 -4.32
N ILE A 5 -8.51 17.38 -4.07
CA ILE A 5 -9.55 16.78 -4.92
C ILE A 5 -9.53 17.39 -6.33
N GLU A 6 -9.30 18.70 -6.47
CA GLU A 6 -9.20 19.37 -7.78
C GLU A 6 -7.96 18.93 -8.59
N LYS A 7 -6.83 18.66 -7.93
CA LYS A 7 -5.61 18.16 -8.59
C LYS A 7 -5.78 16.71 -9.05
N ASP A 8 -6.39 15.88 -8.21
CA ASP A 8 -6.67 14.49 -8.55
C ASP A 8 -7.72 14.40 -9.66
N LEU A 9 -8.77 15.24 -9.62
CA LEU A 9 -9.77 15.33 -10.68
C LEU A 9 -9.17 15.82 -12.00
N PHE A 10 -8.30 16.83 -11.97
CA PHE A 10 -7.57 17.28 -13.15
C PHE A 10 -6.68 16.16 -13.72
N GLY A 11 -5.96 15.43 -12.86
CA GLY A 11 -5.15 14.28 -13.26
C GLY A 11 -5.98 13.16 -13.89
N ILE A 12 -7.13 12.84 -13.30
CA ILE A 12 -8.08 11.84 -13.82
C ILE A 12 -8.63 12.29 -15.18
N ILE A 13 -9.03 13.55 -15.33
CA ILE A 13 -9.55 14.11 -16.59
C ILE A 13 -8.45 14.13 -17.66
N ALA A 14 -7.23 14.55 -17.33
CA ALA A 14 -6.10 14.57 -18.24
C ALA A 14 -5.71 13.15 -18.70
N MET A 15 -5.68 12.18 -17.78
CA MET A 15 -5.49 10.77 -18.13
C MET A 15 -6.61 10.24 -19.01
N ALA A 16 -7.88 10.55 -18.69
CA ALA A 16 -9.02 10.13 -19.50
C ALA A 16 -8.96 10.70 -20.94
N ILE A 17 -8.54 11.96 -21.11
CA ILE A 17 -8.35 12.57 -22.44
C ILE A 17 -7.21 11.90 -23.21
N LEU A 18 -6.07 11.63 -22.55
CA LEU A 18 -4.94 10.92 -23.15
C LEU A 18 -5.28 9.47 -23.53
N LEU A 19 -6.27 8.87 -22.88
CA LEU A 19 -6.79 7.55 -23.19
C LEU A 19 -7.74 7.54 -24.41
N ILE A 20 -8.28 8.69 -24.86
CA ILE A 20 -9.24 8.72 -25.99
C ILE A 20 -8.66 8.12 -27.28
N PRO A 21 -7.44 8.47 -27.74
CA PRO A 21 -6.82 7.83 -28.89
C PRO A 21 -6.57 6.34 -28.69
N GLN A 22 -6.24 5.93 -27.45
CA GLN A 22 -6.04 4.52 -27.11
C GLN A 22 -7.36 3.75 -27.20
N ILE A 23 -8.47 4.35 -26.77
CA ILE A 23 -9.82 3.80 -26.92
C ILE A 23 -10.15 3.65 -28.41
N ALA A 24 -9.96 4.69 -29.23
CA ALA A 24 -10.25 4.62 -30.66
C ALA A 24 -9.45 3.51 -31.38
N HIS A 25 -8.15 3.40 -31.07
CA HIS A 25 -7.32 2.32 -31.59
C HIS A 25 -7.79 0.94 -31.10
N THR A 26 -8.19 0.84 -29.84
CA THR A 26 -8.70 -0.40 -29.24
C THR A 26 -10.02 -0.83 -29.88
N LEU A 27 -10.93 0.11 -30.16
CA LEU A 27 -12.17 -0.16 -30.89
C LEU A 27 -11.89 -0.72 -32.29
N TYR A 28 -10.98 -0.10 -33.04
CA TYR A 28 -10.56 -0.57 -34.35
C TYR A 28 -9.95 -1.99 -34.29
N VAL A 29 -9.05 -2.23 -33.33
CA VAL A 29 -8.42 -3.55 -33.15
C VAL A 29 -9.45 -4.62 -32.84
N PHE A 30 -10.44 -4.33 -31.98
CA PHE A 30 -11.50 -5.28 -31.68
C PHE A 30 -12.46 -5.51 -32.84
N GLU A 31 -12.78 -4.49 -33.63
CA GLU A 31 -13.58 -4.67 -34.84
C GLU A 31 -12.85 -5.54 -35.88
N ALA A 32 -11.53 -5.35 -36.04
CA ALA A 32 -10.73 -6.11 -37.00
C ALA A 32 -10.39 -7.55 -36.56
N ASN A 33 -10.26 -7.81 -35.25
CA ASN A 33 -9.80 -9.10 -34.73
C ASN A 33 -10.87 -9.87 -33.93
N SER A 34 -12.08 -9.32 -33.75
CA SER A 34 -13.19 -10.06 -33.15
C SER A 34 -13.65 -11.16 -34.11
N HIS A 35 -13.68 -12.40 -33.61
CA HIS A 35 -14.29 -13.53 -34.32
C HIS A 35 -15.81 -13.59 -34.15
N TYR A 36 -16.41 -12.63 -33.43
CA TYR A 36 -17.86 -12.49 -33.27
C TYR A 36 -18.40 -11.36 -34.16
N ASP A 37 -19.61 -11.57 -34.70
CA ASP A 37 -20.35 -10.58 -35.52
C ASP A 37 -20.58 -9.24 -34.80
N HIS A 38 -20.45 -9.24 -33.48
CA HIS A 38 -20.69 -8.09 -32.62
C HIS A 38 -19.48 -7.80 -31.71
N PRO A 39 -18.73 -6.71 -31.95
CA PRO A 39 -17.49 -6.41 -31.24
C PRO A 39 -17.70 -5.96 -29.78
N TRP A 40 -18.94 -5.70 -29.35
CA TRP A 40 -19.21 -5.25 -27.98
C TRP A 40 -18.86 -6.31 -26.92
N PHE A 41 -18.90 -7.60 -27.27
CA PHE A 41 -18.46 -8.67 -26.36
C PHE A 41 -16.97 -8.55 -26.02
N SER A 42 -16.13 -8.18 -27.00
CA SER A 42 -14.70 -7.92 -26.78
C SER A 42 -14.47 -6.71 -25.87
N TRP A 43 -15.33 -5.70 -25.94
CA TRP A 43 -15.28 -4.54 -25.03
C TRP A 43 -15.62 -4.94 -23.59
N CYS A 44 -16.67 -5.73 -23.39
CA CYS A 44 -17.03 -6.24 -22.06
C CYS A 44 -15.91 -7.11 -21.46
N TYR A 45 -15.27 -7.93 -22.28
CA TYR A 45 -14.11 -8.72 -21.86
C TYR A 45 -12.95 -7.82 -21.41
N ALA A 46 -12.57 -6.82 -22.20
CA ALA A 46 -11.47 -5.90 -21.89
C ALA A 46 -11.73 -5.11 -20.60
N ILE A 47 -12.93 -4.55 -20.45
CA ILE A 47 -13.36 -3.85 -19.23
C ILE A 47 -13.30 -4.80 -18.03
N GLY A 48 -13.69 -6.06 -18.23
CA GLY A 48 -13.65 -7.09 -17.21
C GLY A 48 -12.24 -7.33 -16.66
N VAL A 49 -11.27 -7.49 -17.57
CA VAL A 49 -9.85 -7.68 -17.27
C VAL A 49 -9.27 -6.46 -16.54
N ASP A 50 -9.53 -5.25 -17.05
CA ASP A 50 -9.02 -4.01 -16.45
C ASP A 50 -9.54 -3.82 -15.02
N LEU A 51 -10.84 -4.05 -14.82
CA LEU A 51 -11.45 -3.96 -13.49
C LEU A 51 -10.87 -5.02 -12.54
N ALA A 52 -10.61 -6.24 -13.03
CA ALA A 52 -10.00 -7.27 -12.21
C ALA A 52 -8.58 -6.91 -11.77
N ILE A 53 -7.74 -6.35 -12.66
CA ILE A 53 -6.40 -5.87 -12.35
C ILE A 53 -6.47 -4.71 -11.34
N LEU A 54 -7.40 -3.76 -11.55
CA LEU A 54 -7.60 -2.64 -10.63
C LEU A 54 -7.99 -3.13 -9.23
N ILE A 55 -8.90 -4.10 -9.11
CA ILE A 55 -9.30 -4.65 -7.82
C ILE A 55 -8.12 -5.36 -7.13
N PHE A 56 -7.32 -6.14 -7.87
CA PHE A 56 -6.15 -6.79 -7.29
C PHE A 56 -5.10 -5.79 -6.81
N THR A 57 -4.85 -4.72 -7.57
CA THR A 57 -3.88 -3.67 -7.18
C THR A 57 -4.38 -2.86 -5.99
N VAL A 58 -5.65 -2.46 -5.97
CA VAL A 58 -6.26 -1.72 -4.83
C VAL A 58 -6.27 -2.55 -3.55
N LYS A 59 -6.38 -3.89 -3.63
CA LYS A 59 -6.27 -4.79 -2.47
C LYS A 59 -4.84 -5.12 -2.04
N GLY A 60 -3.82 -4.55 -2.70
CA GLY A 60 -2.41 -4.84 -2.40
C GLY A 60 -1.93 -6.20 -2.92
N TRP A 61 -2.74 -6.90 -3.72
CA TRP A 61 -2.41 -8.21 -4.27
C TRP A 61 -1.58 -8.11 -5.56
N LEU A 62 -0.45 -7.41 -5.47
CA LEU A 62 0.38 -7.05 -6.62
C LEU A 62 0.88 -8.28 -7.39
N ARG A 63 1.26 -9.35 -6.67
CA ARG A 63 1.69 -10.62 -7.31
C ARG A 63 0.56 -11.25 -8.13
N THR A 64 -0.65 -11.30 -7.56
CA THR A 64 -1.84 -11.83 -8.26
C THR A 64 -2.18 -10.99 -9.47
N ALA A 65 -2.09 -9.65 -9.37
CA ALA A 65 -2.31 -8.74 -10.48
C ALA A 65 -1.33 -9.00 -11.64
N PHE A 66 -0.04 -9.17 -11.36
CA PHE A 66 0.96 -9.49 -12.39
C PHE A 66 0.73 -10.87 -13.03
N ILE A 67 0.47 -11.90 -12.22
CA ILE A 67 0.18 -13.24 -12.75
C ILE A 67 -1.04 -13.19 -13.67
N TYR A 68 -2.11 -12.50 -13.26
CA TYR A 68 -3.31 -12.34 -14.06
C TYR A 68 -3.07 -11.56 -15.35
N LEU A 69 -2.28 -10.47 -15.29
CA LEU A 69 -1.89 -9.69 -16.46
C LEU A 69 -1.15 -10.56 -17.51
N PHE A 70 -0.12 -11.30 -17.08
CA PHE A 70 0.65 -12.15 -17.99
C PHE A 70 -0.15 -13.34 -18.51
N ALA A 71 -1.04 -13.92 -17.70
CA ALA A 71 -1.96 -14.97 -18.15
C ALA A 71 -2.92 -14.47 -19.23
N THR A 72 -3.43 -13.25 -19.06
CA THR A 72 -4.33 -12.62 -20.05
C THR A 72 -3.59 -12.27 -21.33
N LEU A 73 -2.36 -11.77 -21.25
CA LEU A 73 -1.51 -11.52 -22.41
C LEU A 73 -1.23 -12.82 -23.19
N ALA A 74 -0.91 -13.90 -22.47
CA ALA A 74 -0.69 -15.22 -23.07
C ALA A 74 -1.97 -15.75 -23.74
N HIS A 75 -3.13 -15.58 -23.10
CA HIS A 75 -4.41 -15.94 -23.70
C HIS A 75 -4.67 -15.16 -24.99
N ASN A 76 -4.52 -13.84 -24.99
CA ASN A 76 -4.73 -13.00 -26.18
C ASN A 76 -3.81 -13.41 -27.34
N LEU A 77 -2.54 -13.73 -27.03
CA LEU A 77 -1.59 -14.21 -28.03
C LEU A 77 -2.02 -15.55 -28.62
N VAL A 78 -2.44 -16.51 -27.78
CA VAL A 78 -2.92 -17.82 -28.25
C VAL A 78 -4.23 -17.67 -29.05
N TYR A 79 -5.14 -16.82 -28.60
CA TYR A 79 -6.41 -16.55 -29.27
C TYR A 79 -6.22 -15.98 -30.67
N GLN A 80 -5.20 -15.14 -30.90
CA GLN A 80 -4.87 -14.59 -32.22
C GLN A 80 -4.54 -15.67 -33.25
N PHE A 81 -3.85 -16.75 -32.85
CA PHE A 81 -3.37 -17.78 -33.78
C PHE A 81 -4.25 -19.04 -33.79
N MET A 82 -4.89 -19.36 -32.66
CA MET A 82 -5.67 -20.59 -32.46
C MET A 82 -6.97 -20.31 -31.67
N PRO A 83 -7.92 -19.55 -32.24
CA PRO A 83 -9.12 -19.11 -31.52
C PRO A 83 -9.99 -20.28 -31.04
N GLU A 84 -10.16 -21.32 -31.87
CA GLU A 84 -10.97 -22.51 -31.55
C GLU A 84 -10.15 -23.66 -30.90
N GLY A 85 -8.88 -23.41 -30.56
CA GLY A 85 -8.03 -24.42 -29.94
C GLY A 85 -8.43 -24.72 -28.49
N VAL A 86 -8.27 -25.98 -28.07
CA VAL A 86 -8.48 -26.40 -26.67
C VAL A 86 -7.60 -25.58 -25.69
N VAL A 87 -6.41 -25.17 -26.12
CA VAL A 87 -5.52 -24.33 -25.31
C VAL A 87 -6.13 -22.93 -25.09
N SER A 88 -6.72 -22.34 -26.12
CA SER A 88 -7.40 -21.05 -26.03
C SER A 88 -8.59 -21.12 -25.07
N SER A 89 -9.41 -22.17 -25.16
CA SER A 89 -10.59 -22.34 -24.28
C SER A 89 -10.21 -22.59 -22.82
N VAL A 90 -9.15 -23.37 -22.55
CA VAL A 90 -8.63 -23.57 -21.19
C VAL A 90 -8.10 -22.25 -20.61
N LEU A 91 -7.31 -21.49 -21.36
CA LEU A 91 -6.80 -20.20 -20.91
C LEU A 91 -7.93 -19.20 -20.66
N LEU A 92 -8.93 -19.15 -21.54
CA LEU A 92 -10.13 -18.33 -21.35
C LEU A 92 -10.86 -18.69 -20.05
N SER A 93 -11.04 -19.98 -19.78
CA SER A 93 -11.70 -20.48 -18.57
C SER A 93 -10.96 -20.05 -17.29
N ILE A 94 -9.63 -20.09 -17.31
CA ILE A 94 -8.78 -19.65 -16.20
C ILE A 94 -8.92 -18.14 -15.99
N VAL A 95 -8.77 -17.35 -17.06
CA VAL A 95 -8.88 -15.88 -16.98
C VAL A 95 -10.25 -15.48 -16.47
N GLN A 96 -11.33 -16.07 -17.00
CA GLN A 96 -12.70 -15.77 -16.60
C GLN A 96 -12.99 -16.15 -15.13
N SER A 97 -12.44 -17.27 -14.66
CA SER A 97 -12.53 -17.67 -13.24
C SER A 97 -11.82 -16.67 -12.32
N ALA A 98 -10.64 -16.19 -12.72
CA ALA A 98 -9.90 -15.18 -11.96
C ALA A 98 -10.58 -13.81 -11.99
N THR A 99 -11.20 -13.40 -13.11
CA THR A 99 -12.04 -12.19 -13.19
C THR A 99 -13.20 -12.26 -12.21
N LEU A 100 -13.92 -13.38 -12.20
CA LEU A 100 -15.05 -13.60 -11.29
C LEU A 100 -14.61 -13.55 -9.83
N PHE A 101 -13.51 -14.22 -9.50
CA PHE A 101 -12.91 -14.16 -8.16
C PHE A 101 -12.59 -12.73 -7.72
N SER A 102 -12.05 -11.91 -8.64
CA SER A 102 -11.79 -10.50 -8.40
C SER A 102 -13.08 -9.71 -8.13
N PHE A 103 -14.15 -9.95 -8.91
CA PHE A 103 -15.42 -9.23 -8.73
C PHE A 103 -16.17 -9.64 -7.48
N CYS A 104 -16.11 -10.91 -7.07
CA CYS A 104 -16.67 -11.34 -5.80
C CYS A 104 -16.10 -10.53 -4.63
N HIS A 105 -14.84 -10.09 -4.74
CA HIS A 105 -14.19 -9.25 -3.73
C HIS A 105 -14.76 -7.84 -3.57
N LEU A 106 -15.57 -7.34 -4.51
CA LEU A 106 -16.36 -6.11 -4.36
C LEU A 106 -17.58 -6.31 -3.47
N PHE A 107 -18.19 -7.50 -3.50
CA PHE A 107 -19.44 -7.80 -2.80
C PHE A 107 -19.24 -8.46 -1.44
N PHE A 108 -18.07 -9.07 -1.21
CA PHE A 108 -17.70 -9.56 0.11
C PHE A 108 -17.43 -8.38 1.06
N LYS A 109 -18.48 -7.95 1.77
CA LYS A 109 -18.37 -7.13 2.98
C LYS A 109 -17.52 -7.94 3.96
N LYS A 110 -16.27 -7.52 4.22
CA LYS A 110 -15.48 -8.06 5.34
C LYS A 110 -16.30 -7.82 6.60
N LYS A 111 -16.96 -8.85 7.12
CA LYS A 111 -17.41 -8.86 8.51
C LYS A 111 -16.12 -8.76 9.32
N LYS A 112 -15.96 -7.70 10.12
CA LYS A 112 -14.88 -7.64 11.11
C LYS A 112 -15.12 -8.81 12.06
N VAL A 113 -14.50 -9.94 11.77
CA VAL A 113 -14.18 -10.97 12.75
C VAL A 113 -12.95 -10.41 13.42
N ASP A 114 -13.01 -10.25 14.74
CA ASP A 114 -11.89 -9.86 15.58
C ASP A 114 -10.83 -10.97 15.53
N GLN A 115 -10.06 -10.97 14.45
CA GLN A 115 -8.87 -11.78 14.28
C GLN A 115 -7.77 -10.85 13.79
N LYS A 116 -6.89 -10.51 14.72
CA LYS A 116 -5.62 -9.82 14.53
C LYS A 116 -4.81 -10.48 13.40
N THR A 117 -4.91 -9.90 12.21
CA THR A 117 -3.81 -9.83 11.26
C THR A 117 -3.78 -8.39 10.77
N GLU A 118 -2.95 -7.60 11.45
CA GLU A 118 -2.76 -6.16 11.25
C GLU A 118 -2.02 -5.87 9.93
N GLU A 119 -2.76 -5.66 8.84
CA GLU A 119 -2.41 -4.56 7.94
C GLU A 119 -2.98 -3.29 8.59
N VAL A 120 -2.12 -2.58 9.32
CA VAL A 120 -2.53 -1.41 10.10
C VAL A 120 -2.86 -0.26 9.16
N GLY A 121 -4.13 -0.12 8.81
CA GLY A 121 -4.71 1.20 8.61
C GLY A 121 -4.64 1.93 9.95
N VAL A 122 -3.51 2.58 10.22
CA VAL A 122 -3.28 3.29 11.47
C VAL A 122 -4.31 4.41 11.51
N GLN A 123 -5.29 4.32 12.40
CA GLN A 123 -5.84 5.52 12.98
C GLN A 123 -4.69 6.18 13.71
N LEU A 124 -3.91 6.99 12.98
CA LEU A 124 -2.80 7.74 13.52
C LEU A 124 -3.39 8.55 14.68
N SER A 125 -2.89 8.29 15.89
CA SER A 125 -3.09 9.19 17.03
C SER A 125 -2.91 10.62 16.52
N GLU A 126 -3.69 11.56 17.05
CA GLU A 126 -3.55 12.98 16.69
C GLU A 126 -2.08 13.45 16.81
N GLU A 127 -1.32 12.83 17.72
CA GLU A 127 0.12 13.00 17.92
C GLU A 127 0.94 12.48 16.74
N ALA A 128 0.64 11.28 16.24
CA ALA A 128 1.34 10.69 15.10
C ALA A 128 1.09 11.51 13.80
N LEU A 129 -0.10 12.09 13.66
CA LEU A 129 -0.41 12.99 12.55
C LEU A 129 0.34 14.33 12.66
N LYS A 130 0.53 14.85 13.89
CA LYS A 130 1.37 16.04 14.15
C LYS A 130 2.83 15.77 13.81
N ILE A 131 3.37 14.62 14.21
CA ILE A 131 4.74 14.20 13.88
C ILE A 131 4.92 14.09 12.36
N HIS A 132 3.96 13.47 11.66
CA HIS A 132 4.01 13.32 10.21
C HIS A 132 4.07 14.68 9.50
N ARG A 133 3.20 15.64 9.86
CA ARG A 133 3.22 17.00 9.30
C ARG A 133 4.51 17.75 9.61
N ALA A 134 5.10 17.55 10.79
CA ALA A 134 6.37 18.16 11.15
C ALA A 134 7.52 17.65 10.27
N ILE A 135 7.55 16.34 10.00
CA ILE A 135 8.54 15.74 9.08
C ILE A 135 8.37 16.29 7.66
N GLU A 136 7.13 16.38 7.16
CA GLU A 136 6.83 16.98 5.84
C GLU A 136 7.27 18.44 5.74
N ALA A 137 7.19 19.21 6.84
CA ALA A 137 7.69 20.58 6.92
C ALA A 137 9.23 20.68 7.03
N GLY A 138 9.94 19.55 6.97
CA GLY A 138 11.41 19.49 7.03
C GLY A 138 11.99 19.40 8.44
N VAL A 139 11.16 19.18 9.47
CA VAL A 139 11.63 18.96 10.85
C VAL A 139 12.28 17.58 10.93
N ARG A 140 13.58 17.53 11.26
CA ARG A 140 14.30 16.27 11.51
C ARG A 140 14.25 15.94 12.99
N PHE A 141 13.70 14.77 13.33
CA PHE A 141 13.76 14.23 14.68
C PHE A 141 15.06 13.46 14.86
N LYS A 142 15.80 13.76 15.93
CA LYS A 142 16.92 12.94 16.37
C LYS A 142 16.41 11.97 17.43
N PRO A 143 16.65 10.66 17.29
CA PRO A 143 16.27 9.72 18.33
C PRO A 143 17.07 10.03 19.60
N GLN A 144 16.37 10.01 20.74
CA GLN A 144 16.94 10.23 22.06
C GLN A 144 16.60 9.03 22.96
N PRO A 145 17.25 7.87 22.73
CA PRO A 145 16.87 6.62 23.40
C PRO A 145 17.25 6.57 24.88
N TYR A 146 18.15 7.46 25.32
CA TYR A 146 18.68 7.47 26.67
C TYR A 146 17.80 8.34 27.57
N VAL A 147 17.14 7.76 28.57
CA VAL A 147 16.21 8.48 29.45
C VAL A 147 16.73 8.46 30.88
N CYS A 148 16.71 9.61 31.55
CA CYS A 148 17.04 9.72 32.97
C CYS A 148 15.90 9.18 33.85
N PRO A 149 16.16 8.24 34.77
CA PRO A 149 15.11 7.65 35.61
C PRO A 149 14.59 8.59 36.72
N GLU A 150 15.31 9.68 37.03
CA GLU A 150 14.85 10.68 38.01
C GLU A 150 13.83 11.65 37.43
N CYS A 151 14.14 12.25 36.28
CA CYS A 151 13.39 13.36 35.69
C CYS A 151 12.73 13.02 34.33
N ASN A 152 12.95 11.82 33.80
CA ASN A 152 12.48 11.36 32.49
C ASN A 152 12.95 12.22 31.30
N GLU A 153 14.02 12.99 31.46
CA GLU A 153 14.59 13.78 30.37
C GLU A 153 15.30 12.85 29.36
N PRO A 154 15.03 12.99 28.04
CA PRO A 154 15.63 12.17 27.00
C PRO A 154 16.93 12.78 26.45
N PHE A 155 17.89 11.92 26.13
CA PHE A 155 19.23 12.27 25.66
C PHE A 155 19.60 11.48 24.40
N SER A 156 20.42 12.10 23.55
CA SER A 156 20.84 11.52 22.28
C SER A 156 21.99 10.50 22.41
N ASN A 157 22.72 10.52 23.53
CA ASN A 157 23.82 9.61 23.79
C ASN A 157 24.03 9.38 25.30
N SER A 158 24.69 8.26 25.63
CA SER A 158 25.01 7.89 27.01
C SER A 158 25.90 8.92 27.74
N LYS A 159 26.81 9.61 27.02
CA LYS A 159 27.68 10.62 27.64
C LYS A 159 26.90 11.81 28.21
N GLN A 160 25.91 12.30 27.45
CA GLN A 160 25.03 13.40 27.88
C GLN A 160 24.20 13.00 29.11
N LEU A 161 23.64 11.80 29.08
CA LEU A 161 22.88 11.23 30.19
C LEU A 161 23.74 11.08 31.46
N ASN A 162 24.94 10.52 31.35
CA ASN A 162 25.84 10.35 32.48
C ASN A 162 26.27 11.69 33.09
N GLY A 163 26.56 12.68 32.24
CA GLY A 163 26.86 14.04 32.70
C GLY A 163 25.67 14.70 33.41
N HIS A 164 24.45 14.46 32.92
CA HIS A 164 23.22 14.92 33.55
C HIS A 164 22.99 14.26 34.93
N ILE A 165 23.20 12.95 35.05
CA ILE A 165 23.08 12.23 36.34
C ILE A 165 24.09 12.73 37.36
N SER A 166 25.30 13.10 36.93
CA SER A 166 26.28 13.75 37.81
C SER A 166 25.75 15.06 38.42
N ALA A 167 24.91 15.80 37.69
CA ALA A 167 24.28 17.00 38.22
C ALA A 167 23.27 16.66 39.34
N HIS A 168 22.44 15.63 39.18
CA HIS A 168 21.54 15.16 40.24
C HIS A 168 22.31 14.74 41.51
N LYS A 169 23.43 14.03 41.34
CA LYS A 169 24.33 13.68 42.46
C LYS A 169 24.86 14.92 43.17
N SER A 170 25.26 15.95 42.42
CA SER A 170 25.75 17.22 43.00
C SER A 170 24.67 18.02 43.74
N ARG A 171 23.41 17.91 43.31
CA ARG A 171 22.24 18.59 43.90
C ARG A 171 21.59 17.79 45.02
N LYS A 172 22.07 16.58 45.33
CA LYS A 172 21.47 15.63 46.28
C LYS A 172 20.04 15.22 45.92
N GLU A 173 19.72 15.24 44.63
CA GLU A 173 18.45 14.75 44.09
C GLU A 173 18.53 13.27 43.69
N TRP A 174 19.73 12.68 43.78
CA TRP A 174 20.01 11.32 43.36
C TRP A 174 19.45 10.26 44.31
N GLU A 175 18.47 9.51 43.82
CA GLU A 175 17.83 8.39 44.51
C GLU A 175 18.27 7.04 43.89
N PRO A 176 19.17 6.26 44.55
CA PRO A 176 19.70 5.01 43.99
C PRO A 176 18.62 3.99 43.60
N GLU A 177 17.49 3.99 44.29
CA GLU A 177 16.37 3.08 44.07
C GLU A 177 15.75 3.25 42.67
N ARG A 178 15.82 4.44 42.09
CA ARG A 178 15.31 4.71 40.72
C ARG A 178 16.23 4.18 39.62
N TYR A 179 17.48 3.86 39.94
CA TYR A 179 18.50 3.44 38.97
C TYR A 179 18.67 1.92 38.91
N GLY A 180 17.67 1.12 39.31
CA GLY A 180 17.78 -0.35 39.35
C GLY A 180 18.38 -1.00 38.09
N ALA A 181 17.56 -1.24 37.05
CA ALA A 181 17.99 -1.84 35.78
C ALA A 181 18.02 -0.83 34.63
N TRP A 182 18.18 0.46 34.95
CA TRP A 182 18.00 1.58 34.01
C TRP A 182 18.98 1.55 32.82
N GLU A 183 20.19 1.02 33.00
CA GLU A 183 21.16 0.84 31.91
C GLU A 183 20.64 -0.17 30.88
N LEU A 184 20.12 -1.31 31.36
CA LEU A 184 19.52 -2.34 30.51
C LEU A 184 18.28 -1.82 29.77
N GLU A 185 17.44 -1.02 30.43
CA GLU A 185 16.28 -0.39 29.79
C GLU A 185 16.69 0.60 28.70
N ASN A 186 17.73 1.40 28.95
CA ASN A 186 18.27 2.31 27.94
C ASN A 186 18.90 1.54 26.76
N ASP A 187 19.60 0.44 27.03
CA ASP A 187 20.15 -0.43 25.99
C ASP A 187 19.05 -1.08 25.15
N GLN A 188 17.95 -1.52 25.78
CA GLN A 188 16.77 -2.02 25.07
C GLN A 188 16.14 -0.94 24.18
N ARG A 189 16.04 0.30 24.64
CA ARG A 189 15.52 1.43 23.84
C ARG A 189 16.39 1.70 22.60
N ILE A 190 17.70 1.50 22.70
CA ILE A 190 18.62 1.64 21.55
C ILE A 190 18.39 0.53 20.52
N GLN A 191 18.11 -0.70 20.93
CA GLN A 191 17.86 -1.82 20.02
C GLN A 191 16.59 -1.67 19.16
N LEU A 192 15.71 -0.73 19.53
CA LEU A 192 14.47 -0.42 18.82
C LEU A 192 14.64 0.70 17.76
N LEU A 193 15.83 1.28 17.63
CA LEU A 193 16.19 2.31 16.64
C LEU A 193 16.82 1.70 15.39
#